data_AF-A0AAV3QVZ1-F1
#
_entry.id   AF-A0AAV3QVZ1-F1
#
_cell.length_a   1.000
_cell.length_b   1.000
_cell.length_c   1.000
_cell.angle_alpha   90.00
_cell.angle_beta   90.00
_cell.angle_gamma   90.00
#
_symmetry.space_group_name_H-M   'P 1'
#
loop_
_entity.id
_entity.type
_entity.pdbx_description
1 polymer ?
#
loop_
_entity_poly.entity_id
_entity_poly.type
_entity_poly.pdbx_seq_one_letter_code
_entity_poly.pdbx_strand_id
1 'polypeptide(L)'
;MFIEQIEVDSVLFNDPPVPIYLVSNDTSSSLIDAIIKKNEEDIKKYDKDNKTARYHILNHMVDKLFDLYMIHKSAKLIWRTLESKYGKDDTVKKKYVVGKWLGFKMVDDKPIMDQVHVFENLCTDVVNEGMNLDDIFLANVLLEKFPSPWNEYRNRLKHKKKDMPL
;
A
#
# COMPACT_ATOMS: atom_id res chain seq x y z
N MET A 1 8.97 -12.70 -4.14
CA MET A 1 9.37 -11.49 -4.89
C MET A 1 10.89 -11.44 -4.89
N PHE A 2 11.56 -11.45 -6.05
CA PHE A 2 12.99 -11.81 -6.23
C PHE A 2 14.03 -10.86 -5.59
N ILE A 3 13.62 -9.82 -4.86
CA ILE A 3 14.52 -8.80 -4.30
C ILE A 3 15.04 -9.20 -2.90
N GLU A 4 14.34 -10.08 -2.17
CA GLU A 4 14.70 -10.51 -0.81
C GLU A 4 16.01 -11.32 -0.70
N GLN A 5 16.62 -11.74 -1.83
CA GLN A 5 17.88 -12.49 -1.85
C GLN A 5 19.13 -11.61 -1.95
N ILE A 6 18.97 -10.30 -2.11
CA ILE A 6 20.09 -9.37 -2.24
C ILE A 6 20.01 -8.36 -1.09
N GLU A 7 21.03 -8.31 -0.23
CA GLU A 7 21.14 -7.35 0.89
C GLU A 7 21.34 -5.88 0.40
N VAL A 8 20.50 -5.40 -0.52
CA VAL A 8 20.52 -4.04 -1.07
C VAL A 8 19.25 -3.25 -0.76
N ASP A 9 18.33 -3.80 0.04
CA ASP A 9 17.07 -3.13 0.40
C ASP A 9 17.29 -1.74 0.99
N SER A 10 18.39 -1.56 1.72
CA SER A 10 18.75 -0.27 2.32
C SER A 10 18.77 0.88 1.30
N VAL A 11 19.19 0.66 0.05
CA VAL A 11 19.25 1.70 -0.97
C VAL A 11 17.90 2.00 -1.63
N LEU A 12 16.90 1.14 -1.46
CA LEU A 12 15.54 1.37 -1.95
C LEU A 12 14.71 2.21 -0.97
N PHE A 13 15.00 2.11 0.33
CA PHE A 13 14.20 2.73 1.38
C PHE A 13 14.89 3.95 2.02
N ASN A 14 16.21 3.95 2.17
CA ASN A 14 16.96 5.04 2.82
C ASN A 14 17.48 6.08 1.82
N ASP A 15 17.83 7.26 2.31
CA ASP A 15 18.47 8.30 1.50
C ASP A 15 19.99 8.09 1.43
N PRO A 16 20.66 8.57 0.36
CA PRO A 16 22.11 8.48 0.24
C PRO A 16 22.80 9.18 1.43
N PRO A 17 23.88 8.59 1.99
CA PRO A 17 24.66 9.25 3.03
C PRO A 17 25.20 10.59 2.55
N VAL A 18 25.12 11.62 3.41
CA VAL A 18 25.63 12.96 3.09
C VAL A 18 27.14 13.00 3.36
N PRO A 19 27.97 13.50 2.42
CA PRO A 19 29.40 13.71 2.65
C PRO A 19 29.66 14.68 3.79
N ILE A 20 30.49 14.27 4.76
CA ILE A 20 30.89 15.12 5.89
C ILE A 20 32.25 15.75 5.58
N TYR A 21 32.30 17.08 5.48
CA TYR A 21 33.52 17.87 5.35
C TYR A 21 33.68 18.79 6.55
N LEU A 22 34.31 18.32 7.63
CA LEU A 22 34.64 19.19 8.77
C LEU A 22 35.96 19.91 8.48
N VAL A 23 35.97 21.23 8.68
CA VAL A 23 37.20 22.04 8.56
C VAL A 23 38.07 21.75 9.79
N SER A 24 39.26 21.21 9.55
CA SER A 24 40.27 20.95 10.58
C SER A 24 40.73 22.26 11.22
N ASN A 25 40.08 22.66 12.31
CA ASN A 25 40.63 23.69 13.18
C ASN A 25 41.58 23.01 14.17
N ASP A 26 42.86 22.85 13.76
CA ASP A 26 44.10 22.59 14.54
C ASP A 26 44.04 21.75 15.84
N THR A 27 43.05 20.88 16.01
CA THR A 27 43.02 19.86 17.05
C THR A 27 42.56 18.56 16.39
N SER A 28 43.50 17.89 15.73
CA SER A 28 43.33 16.53 15.20
C SER A 28 43.05 15.56 16.35
N SER A 29 41.78 15.41 16.70
CA SER A 29 41.29 14.29 17.47
C SER A 29 41.10 13.12 16.51
N SER A 30 41.80 12.01 16.75
CA SER A 30 41.71 10.77 15.93
C SER A 30 40.28 10.26 15.71
N LEU A 31 39.34 10.69 16.54
CA LEU A 31 37.90 10.42 16.41
C LEU A 31 37.29 11.10 15.18
N ILE A 32 37.71 12.32 14.82
CA ILE A 32 37.18 13.07 13.67
C ILE A 32 37.60 12.36 12.37
N ASP A 33 38.87 11.95 12.27
CA ASP A 33 39.38 11.22 11.12
C ASP A 33 38.68 9.87 10.95
N ALA A 34 38.39 9.17 12.06
CA ALA A 34 37.63 7.92 12.04
C ALA A 34 36.19 8.11 11.55
N ILE A 35 35.53 9.21 11.94
CA ILE A 35 34.17 9.55 11.48
C ILE A 35 34.15 9.84 9.98
N ILE A 36 35.09 10.66 9.49
CA ILE A 36 35.20 11.00 8.06
C ILE A 36 35.45 9.72 7.24
N LYS A 37 36.42 8.90 7.66
CA LYS A 37 36.72 7.64 6.99
C LYS A 37 35.50 6.71 6.93
N LYS A 38 34.77 6.56 8.03
CA LYS A 38 33.54 5.75 8.06
C LYS A 38 32.47 6.30 7.10
N ASN A 39 32.26 7.61 7.08
CA ASN A 39 31.31 8.25 6.16
C ASN A 39 31.68 7.97 4.69
N GLU A 40 32.96 8.04 4.33
CA GLU A 40 33.41 7.68 2.98
C GLU A 40 33.15 6.21 2.63
N GLU A 41 33.36 5.30 3.58
CA GLU A 41 33.06 3.87 3.42
C GLU A 41 31.56 3.63 3.21
N ASP A 42 30.71 4.29 4.01
CA ASP A 42 29.25 4.22 3.89
C ASP A 42 28.76 4.76 2.53
N ILE A 43 29.34 5.85 2.02
CA ILE A 43 29.03 6.40 0.70
C ILE A 43 29.43 5.43 -0.41
N LYS A 44 30.65 4.86 -0.34
CA LYS A 44 31.14 3.88 -1.33
C LYS A 44 30.28 2.62 -1.35
N LYS A 45 29.88 2.14 -0.16
CA LYS A 45 28.96 1.01 -0.02
C LYS A 45 27.60 1.33 -0.64
N TYR A 46 27.01 2.48 -0.30
CA TYR A 46 25.73 2.91 -0.86
C TYR A 46 25.77 3.00 -2.38
N ASP A 47 26.82 3.58 -2.99
CA ASP A 47 26.93 3.70 -4.45
C ASP A 47 27.01 2.32 -5.13
N LYS A 48 27.75 1.38 -4.54
CA LYS A 48 27.83 -0.01 -5.03
C LYS A 48 26.48 -0.71 -4.95
N ASP A 49 25.81 -0.61 -3.81
CA ASP A 49 24.52 -1.25 -3.58
C ASP A 49 23.42 -0.63 -4.48
N ASN A 50 23.45 0.70 -4.65
CA ASN A 50 22.57 1.43 -5.58
C ASN A 50 22.76 0.98 -7.03
N LYS A 51 24.00 0.83 -7.49
CA LYS A 51 24.29 0.31 -8.84
C LYS A 51 23.77 -1.12 -9.01
N THR A 52 23.97 -1.97 -8.00
CA THR A 52 23.53 -3.36 -7.99
C THR A 52 22.01 -3.45 -8.05
N ALA A 53 21.30 -2.80 -7.12
CA ALA A 53 19.84 -2.76 -7.09
C ALA A 53 19.25 -2.22 -8.40
N ARG A 54 19.82 -1.13 -8.91
CA ARG A 54 19.39 -0.53 -10.20
C ARG A 54 19.56 -1.50 -11.36
N TYR A 55 20.70 -2.19 -11.45
CA TYR A 55 20.94 -3.19 -12.50
C TYR A 55 19.90 -4.31 -12.45
N HIS A 56 19.62 -4.86 -11.26
CA HIS A 56 18.60 -5.89 -11.10
C HIS A 56 17.22 -5.40 -11.51
N ILE A 57 16.80 -4.22 -11.02
CA ILE A 57 15.51 -3.64 -11.38
C ILE A 57 15.38 -3.48 -12.90
N LEU A 58 16.41 -2.93 -13.56
CA LEU A 58 16.39 -2.67 -14.99
C LEU A 58 16.41 -3.95 -15.83
N ASN A 59 17.18 -4.97 -15.45
CA ASN A 59 17.26 -6.24 -16.21
C ASN A 59 15.95 -7.01 -16.25
N HIS A 60 15.07 -6.78 -15.27
CA HIS A 60 13.75 -7.41 -15.25
C HIS A 60 12.69 -6.60 -16.03
N MET A 61 13.08 -5.53 -16.72
CA MET A 61 12.20 -4.75 -17.59
C MET A 61 12.26 -5.22 -19.04
N VAL A 62 11.15 -5.05 -19.74
CA VAL A 62 11.12 -5.12 -21.22
C VAL A 62 11.73 -3.86 -21.83
N ASP A 63 12.29 -3.95 -23.04
CA ASP A 63 13.11 -2.91 -23.69
C ASP A 63 12.54 -1.48 -23.57
N LYS A 64 11.25 -1.29 -23.85
CA LYS A 64 10.62 0.04 -23.77
C LYS A 64 10.59 0.65 -22.36
N LEU A 65 10.46 -0.19 -21.33
CA LEU A 65 10.53 0.25 -19.93
C LEU A 65 11.98 0.44 -19.50
N PHE A 66 12.89 -0.43 -19.94
CA PHE A 66 14.31 -0.26 -19.70
C PHE A 66 14.80 1.11 -20.20
N ASP A 67 14.52 1.46 -21.45
CA ASP A 67 14.93 2.74 -22.05
C ASP A 67 14.38 3.95 -21.28
N LEU A 68 13.14 3.84 -20.77
CA LEU A 68 12.49 4.89 -20.00
C LEU A 68 13.17 5.11 -18.64
N TYR A 69 13.60 4.04 -17.98
CA TYR A 69 14.10 4.09 -16.60
C TYR A 69 15.63 4.09 -16.49
N MET A 70 16.36 3.69 -17.54
CA MET A 70 17.84 3.59 -17.51
C MET A 70 18.53 4.93 -17.25
N ILE A 71 17.88 6.05 -17.62
CA ILE A 71 18.35 7.43 -17.42
C ILE A 71 18.48 7.79 -15.93
N HIS A 72 17.72 7.13 -15.06
CA HIS A 72 17.75 7.42 -13.62
C HIS A 72 18.93 6.72 -12.96
N LYS A 73 19.71 7.47 -12.18
CA LYS A 73 20.88 6.93 -11.45
C LYS A 73 20.54 6.31 -10.10
N SER A 74 19.35 6.59 -9.57
CA SER A 74 18.90 6.12 -8.26
C SER A 74 17.97 4.92 -8.40
N ALA A 75 18.34 3.79 -7.80
CA ALA A 75 17.49 2.61 -7.70
C ALA A 75 16.18 2.93 -6.97
N LYS A 76 16.26 3.69 -5.87
CA LYS A 76 15.11 4.20 -5.10
C LYS A 76 14.12 4.97 -5.96
N LEU A 77 14.60 5.88 -6.80
CA LEU A 77 13.72 6.68 -7.66
C LEU A 77 13.00 5.79 -8.68
N ILE A 78 13.71 4.84 -9.30
CA ILE A 78 13.10 3.89 -10.24
C ILE A 78 12.04 3.07 -9.51
N TRP A 79 12.40 2.48 -8.36
CA TRP A 79 11.51 1.66 -7.54
C TRP A 79 10.24 2.40 -7.14
N ARG A 80 10.34 3.60 -6.54
CA ARG A 80 9.18 4.40 -6.16
C ARG A 80 8.30 4.81 -7.33
N THR A 81 8.91 5.08 -8.49
CA THR A 81 8.13 5.42 -9.70
C THR A 81 7.33 4.21 -10.19
N LEU A 82 7.95 3.02 -10.17
CA LEU A 82 7.29 1.77 -10.52
C LEU A 82 6.16 1.46 -9.54
N GLU A 83 6.41 1.57 -8.24
CA GLU A 83 5.42 1.38 -7.18
C GLU A 83 4.25 2.35 -7.32
N SER A 84 4.51 3.63 -7.57
CA SER A 84 3.44 4.62 -7.80
C SER A 84 2.60 4.32 -9.05
N LYS A 85 3.23 3.85 -10.14
CA LYS A 85 2.55 3.65 -11.43
C LYS A 85 1.87 2.28 -11.54
N TYR A 86 2.51 1.24 -11.01
CA TYR A 86 2.16 -0.17 -11.17
C TYR A 86 1.95 -0.92 -9.85
N GLY A 87 2.33 -0.37 -8.69
CA GLY A 87 1.91 -0.87 -7.37
C GLY A 87 0.38 -0.84 -7.17
N LYS A 88 -0.35 -0.33 -8.18
CA LYS A 88 -1.77 -0.55 -8.46
C LYS A 88 -2.20 -2.02 -8.59
N ASP A 89 -1.36 -3.02 -8.33
CA ASP A 89 -1.87 -4.38 -8.06
C ASP A 89 -2.86 -4.34 -6.87
N ASP A 90 -2.63 -3.43 -5.92
CA ASP A 90 -3.61 -2.97 -4.93
C ASP A 90 -4.91 -2.44 -5.55
N THR A 91 -4.88 -1.75 -6.69
CA THR A 91 -6.09 -1.22 -7.34
C THR A 91 -6.94 -2.35 -7.96
N VAL A 92 -6.31 -3.37 -8.54
CA VAL A 92 -7.03 -4.54 -9.06
C VAL A 92 -7.64 -5.34 -7.90
N LYS A 93 -6.87 -5.55 -6.82
CA LYS A 93 -7.33 -6.21 -5.60
C LYS A 93 -8.46 -5.43 -4.91
N LYS A 94 -8.30 -4.11 -4.73
CA LYS A 94 -9.34 -3.18 -4.25
C LYS A 94 -10.61 -3.27 -5.08
N LYS A 95 -10.49 -3.18 -6.42
CA LYS A 95 -11.64 -3.28 -7.33
C LYS A 95 -12.34 -4.64 -7.18
N TYR A 96 -11.58 -5.72 -7.01
CA TYR A 96 -12.13 -7.06 -6.82
C TYR A 96 -12.89 -7.19 -5.50
N VAL A 97 -12.30 -6.79 -4.36
CA VAL A 97 -12.98 -6.90 -3.05
C VAL A 97 -14.21 -6.00 -2.97
N VAL A 98 -14.14 -4.78 -3.52
CA VAL A 98 -15.31 -3.88 -3.62
C VAL A 98 -16.39 -4.48 -4.51
N GLY A 99 -16.01 -5.07 -5.65
CA GLY A 99 -16.94 -5.76 -6.54
C GLY A 99 -17.65 -6.92 -5.86
N LYS A 100 -16.91 -7.73 -5.08
CA LYS A 100 -17.46 -8.86 -4.31
C LYS A 100 -18.41 -8.39 -3.21
N TRP A 101 -18.04 -7.36 -2.46
CA TRP A 101 -18.87 -6.75 -1.42
C TRP A 101 -20.15 -6.12 -1.99
N LEU A 102 -20.04 -5.30 -3.04
CA LEU A 102 -21.20 -4.70 -3.71
C LEU A 102 -22.08 -5.74 -4.40
N GLY A 103 -21.51 -6.81 -4.94
CA GLY A 103 -22.21 -7.88 -5.62
C GLY A 103 -22.95 -8.85 -4.69
N PHE A 104 -22.60 -8.88 -3.40
CA PHE A 104 -23.26 -9.75 -2.42
C PHE A 104 -24.76 -9.47 -2.34
N LYS A 105 -25.57 -10.52 -2.21
CA LYS A 105 -27.02 -10.46 -1.98
C LYS A 105 -27.40 -11.62 -1.07
N MET A 106 -28.32 -11.38 -0.14
CA MET A 106 -28.87 -12.47 0.66
C MET A 106 -29.87 -13.28 -0.15
N VAL A 107 -29.95 -14.57 0.15
CA VAL A 107 -30.85 -15.54 -0.45
C VAL A 107 -31.80 -16.09 0.61
N ASP A 108 -33.01 -16.48 0.20
CA ASP A 108 -34.08 -16.92 1.10
C ASP A 108 -33.84 -18.30 1.73
N ASP A 109 -32.95 -19.12 1.14
CA ASP A 109 -32.71 -20.51 1.51
C ASP A 109 -31.64 -20.70 2.61
N LYS A 110 -31.04 -19.61 3.11
CA LYS A 110 -29.99 -19.64 4.13
C LYS A 110 -30.36 -18.83 5.37
N PRO A 111 -29.90 -19.23 6.56
CA PRO A 111 -30.07 -18.43 7.78
C PRO A 111 -29.51 -17.02 7.59
N ILE A 112 -30.27 -16.01 8.02
CA ILE A 112 -29.90 -14.60 7.86
C ILE A 112 -28.59 -14.30 8.60
N MET A 113 -28.40 -14.87 9.79
CA MET A 113 -27.21 -14.61 10.59
C MET A 113 -25.93 -15.09 9.90
N ASP A 114 -25.96 -16.27 9.29
CA ASP A 114 -24.83 -16.80 8.53
C ASP A 114 -24.47 -15.88 7.35
N GLN A 115 -25.49 -15.31 6.70
CA GLN A 115 -25.32 -14.39 5.58
C GLN A 115 -24.84 -13.00 6.03
N VAL A 116 -25.25 -12.53 7.21
CA VAL A 116 -24.72 -11.31 7.84
C VAL A 116 -23.23 -11.47 8.13
N HIS A 117 -22.80 -12.61 8.67
CA HIS A 117 -21.37 -12.87 8.89
C HIS A 117 -20.56 -12.88 7.59
N VAL A 118 -21.12 -13.43 6.50
CA VAL A 118 -20.48 -13.33 5.18
C VAL A 118 -20.35 -11.88 4.74
N PHE A 119 -21.38 -11.05 4.96
CA PHE A 119 -21.31 -9.62 4.66
C PHE A 119 -20.27 -8.88 5.50
N GLU A 120 -20.21 -9.15 6.82
CA GLU A 120 -19.22 -8.57 7.73
C GLU A 120 -17.79 -8.91 7.29
N ASN A 121 -17.53 -10.17 6.92
CA ASN A 121 -16.23 -10.57 6.38
C ASN A 121 -15.86 -9.80 5.11
N LEU A 122 -16.83 -9.55 4.21
CA LEU A 122 -16.60 -8.74 3.02
C LEU A 122 -16.33 -7.26 3.35
N CYS A 123 -16.96 -6.71 4.40
CA CYS A 123 -16.63 -5.38 4.91
C CYS A 123 -15.20 -5.34 5.44
N THR A 124 -14.78 -6.35 6.20
CA THR A 124 -13.41 -6.48 6.71
C THR A 124 -12.40 -6.55 5.57
N ASP A 125 -12.68 -7.33 4.52
CA ASP A 125 -11.83 -7.38 3.31
C ASP A 125 -11.66 -5.99 2.68
N VAL A 126 -12.73 -5.20 2.57
CA VAL A 126 -12.68 -3.84 2.03
C VAL A 126 -11.88 -2.89 2.92
N VAL A 127 -12.05 -2.97 4.24
CA VAL A 127 -11.30 -2.15 5.21
C VAL A 127 -9.81 -2.51 5.21
N ASN A 128 -9.47 -3.79 5.10
CA ASN A 128 -8.09 -4.27 5.03
C ASN A 128 -7.35 -3.76 3.78
N GLU A 129 -8.06 -3.47 2.69
CA GLU A 129 -7.50 -2.81 1.51
C GLU A 129 -7.38 -1.28 1.65
N GLY A 130 -7.64 -0.74 2.85
CA GLY A 130 -7.47 0.67 3.19
C GLY A 130 -8.65 1.57 2.80
N MET A 131 -9.84 0.99 2.57
CA MET A 131 -11.06 1.76 2.32
C MET A 131 -11.89 1.89 3.60
N ASN A 132 -12.01 3.11 4.12
CA ASN A 132 -12.86 3.37 5.28
C ASN A 132 -14.34 3.26 4.87
N LEU A 133 -15.12 2.53 5.67
CA LEU A 133 -16.56 2.40 5.52
C LEU A 133 -17.23 3.01 6.75
N ASP A 134 -18.18 3.91 6.52
CA ASP A 134 -18.98 4.52 7.58
C ASP A 134 -20.06 3.53 8.08
N ASP A 135 -20.26 3.46 9.40
CA ASP A 135 -21.20 2.50 10.01
C ASP A 135 -22.66 2.72 9.56
N ILE A 136 -23.06 3.98 9.36
CA ILE A 136 -24.41 4.31 8.89
C ILE A 136 -24.54 3.88 7.43
N PHE A 137 -23.50 4.09 6.61
CA PHE A 137 -23.46 3.61 5.24
C PHE A 137 -23.53 2.07 5.18
N LEU A 138 -22.75 1.35 5.99
CA LEU A 138 -22.77 -0.11 6.07
C LEU A 138 -24.14 -0.65 6.46
N ALA A 139 -24.78 -0.07 7.48
CA ALA A 139 -26.13 -0.46 7.91
C ALA A 139 -27.15 -0.28 6.78
N ASN A 140 -27.07 0.82 6.02
CA ASN A 140 -27.93 1.02 4.87
C ASN A 140 -27.66 0.01 3.74
N VAL A 141 -26.40 -0.28 3.43
CA VAL A 141 -26.06 -1.28 2.40
C VAL A 141 -26.56 -2.66 2.83
N LEU A 142 -26.36 -3.05 4.08
CA LEU A 142 -26.86 -4.31 4.63
C LEU A 142 -28.38 -4.40 4.52
N LEU A 143 -29.11 -3.33 4.87
CA LEU A 143 -30.57 -3.26 4.69
C LEU A 143 -31.00 -3.50 3.24
N GLU A 144 -30.24 -2.99 2.28
CA GLU A 144 -30.48 -3.22 0.84
C GLU A 144 -30.18 -4.66 0.40
N LYS A 145 -29.38 -5.42 1.18
CA LYS A 145 -29.04 -6.82 0.88
C LYS A 145 -30.09 -7.82 1.35
N PHE A 146 -31.03 -7.40 2.20
CA PHE A 146 -32.03 -8.31 2.76
C PHE A 146 -32.89 -8.97 1.68
N PRO A 147 -33.31 -10.23 1.90
CA PRO A 147 -34.16 -10.94 0.96
C PRO A 147 -35.56 -10.32 0.82
N SER A 148 -36.28 -10.63 -0.27
CA SER A 148 -37.59 -10.04 -0.58
C SER A 148 -38.64 -10.13 0.56
N PRO A 149 -38.73 -11.24 1.32
CA PRO A 149 -39.64 -11.34 2.48
C PRO A 149 -39.42 -10.27 3.56
N TRP A 150 -38.27 -9.60 3.58
CA TRP A 150 -37.94 -8.54 4.53
C TRP A 150 -38.21 -7.13 3.98
N ASN A 151 -38.76 -7.00 2.77
CA ASN A 151 -39.09 -5.72 2.17
C ASN A 151 -40.04 -4.89 3.04
N GLU A 152 -41.02 -5.53 3.70
CA GLU A 152 -41.94 -4.83 4.60
C GLU A 152 -41.22 -4.27 5.85
N TYR A 153 -40.29 -5.04 6.41
CA TYR A 153 -39.43 -4.60 7.51
C TYR A 153 -38.53 -3.44 7.09
N ARG A 154 -37.88 -3.54 5.92
CA ARG A 154 -37.04 -2.50 5.32
C ARG A 154 -37.83 -1.21 5.06
N ASN A 155 -39.03 -1.31 4.50
CA ASN A 155 -39.91 -0.16 4.26
C ASN A 155 -40.31 0.52 5.58
N ARG A 156 -40.65 -0.25 6.61
CA ARG A 156 -40.95 0.29 7.94
C ARG A 156 -39.77 1.05 8.55
N LEU A 157 -38.53 0.55 8.40
CA LEU A 157 -37.33 1.25 8.89
C LEU A 157 -37.06 2.55 8.12
N LYS A 158 -37.31 2.58 6.81
CA LYS A 158 -37.15 3.80 5.98
C LYS A 158 -38.15 4.90 6.35
N HIS A 159 -39.36 4.54 6.78
CA HIS A 159 -40.43 5.49 7.07
C HIS A 159 -40.52 5.92 8.55
N LYS A 160 -39.89 5.21 9.49
CA LYS A 160 -39.89 5.55 10.93
C LYS A 160 -39.21 6.88 11.29
N LYS A 161 -38.54 7.58 10.37
CA LYS A 161 -37.96 8.93 10.59
C LYS A 161 -38.98 10.08 10.56
N LYS A 162 -40.26 9.84 10.25
CA LYS A 162 -41.26 10.92 10.13
C LYS A 162 -42.10 11.22 11.39
N ASP A 163 -42.09 10.36 12.40
CA ASP A 163 -42.94 10.53 13.60
C ASP A 163 -42.11 10.61 14.89
N MET A 164 -41.17 11.56 14.93
CA MET A 164 -40.63 12.02 16.21
C MET A 164 -41.13 13.45 16.42
N PRO A 165 -42.14 13.68 17.29
CA PRO A 165 -42.50 15.04 17.67
C PRO A 165 -41.32 15.66 18.41
N LEU A 166 -41.06 16.94 18.10
CA LEU A 166 -40.08 17.82 18.76
C LEU A 166 -40.20 17.80 20.29
#